data_AF-A0A183IAJ8-F1
#
_entry.id   AF-A0A183IAJ8-F1
#
_cell.length_a   1.000
_cell.length_b   1.000
_cell.length_c   1.000
_cell.angle_alpha   90.00
_cell.angle_beta   90.00
_cell.angle_gamma   90.00
#
_symmetry.space_group_name_H-M   'P 1'
#
loop_
_entity.id
_entity.type
_entity.pdbx_description
1 polymer ?
#
loop_
_entity_poly.entity_id
_entity_poly.type
_entity_poly.pdbx_seq_one_letter_code
_entity_poly.pdbx_strand_id
1 'polypeptide(L)'
;MRAVFVLCLISMAYGAYYEEMYHRLKNDVSKMRAEMTWKMGMNKRFRGMSEEQLRAMSGATFDGLEELPVKKSFRRNLDLPKSFDARDHWPNCKYIPFIRDQSNCGSCWAVSTASVMTDRHCIASSGRDQPYISDEYVLSCCGPECGRG
;
A
#
# COMPACT_ATOMS: atom_id res chain seq x y z
N MET A 1 33.40 -2.73 -34.81
CA MET A 1 33.33 -2.15 -33.46
C MET A 1 32.25 -1.07 -33.28
N ARG A 2 31.94 -0.21 -34.29
CA ARG A 2 30.88 0.82 -34.14
C ARG A 2 29.43 0.29 -34.12
N ALA A 3 29.12 -0.80 -34.82
CA ALA A 3 27.75 -1.33 -34.91
C ALA A 3 27.28 -2.02 -33.61
N VAL A 4 28.19 -2.61 -32.84
CA VAL A 4 27.87 -3.31 -31.58
C VAL A 4 27.42 -2.31 -30.50
N PHE A 5 28.01 -1.12 -30.45
CA PHE A 5 27.62 -0.07 -29.50
C PHE A 5 26.21 0.49 -29.76
N VAL A 6 25.75 0.53 -31.01
CA VAL A 6 24.41 1.04 -31.35
C VAL A 6 23.32 0.05 -30.93
N LEU A 7 23.57 -1.26 -31.03
CA LEU A 7 22.61 -2.29 -30.61
C LEU A 7 22.38 -2.29 -29.08
N CYS A 8 23.42 -2.05 -28.27
CA CYS A 8 23.28 -1.92 -26.82
C CYS A 8 22.47 -0.68 -26.38
N LEU A 9 22.46 0.39 -27.18
CA LEU A 9 21.66 1.59 -26.87
C LEU A 9 20.16 1.38 -27.17
N ILE A 10 19.81 0.56 -28.16
CA ILE A 10 18.42 0.27 -28.52
C ILE A 10 17.75 -0.66 -27.49
N SER A 11 18.49 -1.59 -26.89
CA SER A 11 17.96 -2.46 -25.83
C SER A 11 17.61 -1.71 -24.53
N MET A 12 18.10 -0.48 -24.33
CA MET A 12 17.74 0.37 -23.18
C MET A 12 16.47 1.19 -23.41
N ALA A 13 15.88 1.18 -24.61
CA ALA A 13 14.69 1.97 -24.93
C ALA A 13 13.35 1.26 -24.66
N TYR A 14 13.36 -0.03 -24.32
CA TYR A 14 12.15 -0.85 -24.10
C TYR A 14 11.83 -1.04 -22.62
N GLY A 15 11.91 0.02 -21.81
CA GLY A 15 11.29 0.00 -20.49
C GLY A 15 9.77 0.09 -20.64
N ALA A 16 9.01 -0.85 -20.08
CA ALA A 16 7.56 -0.69 -19.96
C ALA A 16 7.26 0.37 -18.89
N TYR A 17 6.51 1.40 -19.27
CA TYR A 17 6.16 2.52 -18.40
C TYR A 17 4.70 2.48 -17.95
N TYR A 18 4.42 3.18 -16.85
CA TYR A 18 3.08 3.35 -16.28
C TYR A 18 2.02 3.74 -17.32
N GLU A 19 2.33 4.66 -18.23
CA GLU A 19 1.42 5.15 -19.26
C GLU A 19 1.05 4.05 -20.27
N GLU A 20 2.04 3.26 -20.71
CA GLU A 20 1.80 2.15 -21.64
C GLU A 20 0.92 1.07 -20.99
N MET A 21 1.24 0.73 -19.74
CA MET A 21 0.45 -0.21 -18.95
C MET A 21 -0.99 0.29 -18.76
N TYR A 22 -1.19 1.58 -18.46
CA TYR A 22 -2.53 2.18 -18.35
C TYR A 22 -3.32 2.05 -19.66
N HIS A 23 -2.70 2.35 -20.80
CA HIS A 23 -3.38 2.22 -22.09
C HIS A 23 -3.76 0.78 -22.40
N ARG A 24 -2.89 -0.19 -22.08
CA ARG A 24 -3.18 -1.63 -22.21
C ARG A 24 -4.38 -2.02 -21.35
N LEU A 25 -4.35 -1.70 -20.06
CA LEU A 25 -5.45 -1.99 -19.12
C LEU A 25 -6.76 -1.32 -19.55
N LYS A 26 -6.72 -0.09 -20.07
CA LYS A 26 -7.91 0.61 -20.55
C LYS A 26 -8.58 -0.12 -21.70
N ASN A 27 -7.77 -0.63 -22.64
CA ASN A 27 -8.27 -1.40 -23.77
C ASN A 27 -8.87 -2.73 -23.30
N ASP A 28 -8.24 -3.40 -22.34
CA ASP A 28 -8.74 -4.67 -21.81
C ASP A 28 -10.06 -4.47 -21.05
N VAL A 29 -10.15 -3.45 -20.21
CA VAL A 29 -11.40 -3.08 -19.50
C VAL A 29 -12.51 -2.72 -20.48
N SER A 30 -12.20 -2.03 -21.58
CA SER A 30 -13.22 -1.66 -22.60
C SER A 30 -13.85 -2.87 -23.31
N LYS A 31 -13.17 -4.02 -23.31
CA LYS A 31 -13.64 -5.26 -23.91
C LYS A 31 -14.43 -6.12 -22.91
N MET A 32 -14.42 -5.78 -21.63
CA MET A 32 -15.17 -6.51 -20.61
C MET A 32 -16.68 -6.28 -20.80
N ARG A 33 -17.46 -7.37 -20.71
CA ARG A 33 -18.93 -7.31 -20.84
C ARG A 33 -19.64 -6.88 -19.55
N ALA A 34 -18.92 -6.84 -18.43
CA ALA A 34 -19.48 -6.48 -17.14
C ALA A 34 -19.38 -4.96 -16.93
N GLU A 35 -20.45 -4.36 -16.40
CA GLU A 35 -20.42 -2.98 -15.92
C GLU A 35 -19.60 -2.89 -14.63
N MET A 36 -18.61 -2.01 -14.62
CA MET A 36 -17.73 -1.80 -13.46
C MET A 36 -18.31 -0.73 -12.53
N THR A 37 -18.29 -1.00 -11.23
CA THR A 37 -18.68 -0.02 -10.19
C THR A 37 -17.59 1.00 -9.88
N TRP A 38 -16.38 0.79 -10.40
CA TRP A 38 -15.20 1.63 -10.23
C TRP A 38 -14.79 2.30 -11.54
N LYS A 39 -14.05 3.41 -11.44
CA LYS A 39 -13.54 4.16 -12.60
C LYS A 39 -12.02 4.12 -12.60
N MET A 40 -11.43 3.84 -13.78
CA MET A 40 -9.99 3.88 -13.96
C MET A 40 -9.50 5.30 -14.32
N GLY A 41 -8.38 5.73 -13.75
CA GLY A 41 -7.75 7.02 -14.05
C GLY A 41 -6.22 6.94 -14.01
N MET A 42 -5.55 7.88 -14.70
CA MET A 42 -4.10 8.03 -14.59
C MET A 42 -3.74 8.84 -13.34
N ASN A 43 -2.93 8.24 -12.48
CA ASN A 43 -2.41 8.89 -11.28
C ASN A 43 -1.13 9.65 -11.61
N LYS A 44 -1.10 10.96 -11.31
CA LYS A 44 0.08 11.81 -11.57
C LYS A 44 1.34 11.32 -10.87
N ARG A 45 1.20 10.68 -9.69
CA ARG A 45 2.29 10.10 -8.91
C ARG A 45 3.15 9.12 -9.69
N PHE A 46 2.52 8.33 -10.58
CA PHE A 46 3.19 7.23 -11.27
C PHE A 46 3.71 7.61 -12.65
N ARG A 47 3.61 8.87 -13.05
CA ARG A 47 4.04 9.34 -14.37
C ARG A 47 5.54 9.06 -14.58
N GLY A 48 5.87 8.42 -15.70
CA GLY A 48 7.25 8.09 -16.04
C GLY A 48 7.90 7.01 -15.17
N MET A 49 7.15 6.36 -14.28
CA MET A 49 7.67 5.22 -13.53
C MET A 49 7.76 3.97 -14.42
N SER A 50 8.84 3.22 -14.27
CA SER A 50 8.98 1.90 -14.89
C SER A 50 8.12 0.85 -14.16
N GLU A 51 7.83 -0.26 -14.83
CA GLU A 51 7.18 -1.40 -14.19
C GLU A 51 7.93 -1.91 -12.96
N GLU A 52 9.26 -1.89 -12.98
CA GLU A 52 10.11 -2.26 -11.84
C GLU A 52 9.88 -1.34 -10.64
N GLN A 53 9.83 -0.02 -10.84
CA GLN A 53 9.53 0.94 -9.77
C GLN A 53 8.11 0.74 -9.21
N LEU A 54 7.13 0.45 -10.07
CA LEU A 54 5.77 0.14 -9.64
C LEU A 54 5.72 -1.14 -8.80
N ARG A 55 6.45 -2.19 -9.20
CA ARG A 55 6.55 -3.46 -8.47
C ARG A 55 7.29 -3.29 -7.15
N ALA A 56 8.36 -2.47 -7.11
CA ALA A 56 9.15 -2.22 -5.91
C ALA A 56 8.33 -1.59 -4.76
N MET A 57 7.24 -0.88 -5.07
CA MET A 57 6.32 -0.36 -4.06
C MET A 57 5.40 -1.44 -3.45
N SER A 58 5.36 -2.66 -3.99
CA SER A 58 4.58 -3.79 -3.44
C SER A 58 5.49 -4.72 -2.64
N GLY A 59 5.78 -4.34 -1.39
CA GLY A 59 6.82 -5.01 -0.60
C GLY A 59 6.34 -5.93 0.52
N ALA A 60 5.04 -6.19 0.67
CA ALA A 60 4.55 -7.16 1.65
C ALA A 60 4.63 -8.58 1.09
N THR A 61 5.28 -9.50 1.81
CA THR A 61 5.34 -10.93 1.47
C THR A 61 4.45 -11.74 2.40
N PHE A 62 3.83 -12.82 1.88
CA PHE A 62 2.98 -13.72 2.69
C PHE A 62 3.64 -15.09 2.93
N ASP A 63 4.90 -15.23 2.54
CA ASP A 63 5.65 -16.47 2.66
C ASP A 63 6.19 -16.61 4.10
N GLY A 64 5.95 -17.76 4.73
CA GLY A 64 6.52 -18.06 6.04
C GLY A 64 5.91 -17.29 7.21
N LEU A 65 4.70 -16.74 7.06
CA LEU A 65 3.99 -16.08 8.15
C LEU A 65 3.64 -17.08 9.26
N GLU A 66 4.01 -16.73 10.50
CA GLU A 66 3.57 -17.46 11.68
C GLU A 66 2.08 -17.20 11.94
N GLU A 67 1.32 -18.26 12.24
CA GLU A 67 -0.08 -18.11 12.64
C GLU A 67 -0.17 -17.46 14.03
N LEU A 68 -0.51 -16.17 14.05
CA LEU A 68 -0.76 -15.47 15.31
C LEU A 68 -2.08 -15.92 15.95
N PRO A 69 -2.18 -15.93 17.30
CA PRO A 69 -3.41 -16.24 17.99
C PRO A 69 -4.55 -15.30 17.55
N VAL A 70 -5.60 -15.89 16.96
CA VAL A 70 -6.79 -15.13 16.59
C VAL A 70 -7.48 -14.65 17.86
N LYS A 71 -7.66 -13.33 17.99
CA LYS A 71 -8.47 -12.75 19.07
C LYS A 71 -9.90 -13.29 18.91
N LYS A 72 -10.30 -14.22 19.78
CA LYS A 72 -11.67 -14.77 19.83
C LYS A 72 -12.65 -13.69 20.30
N SER A 73 -13.01 -12.73 19.44
CA SER A 73 -14.03 -11.74 19.75
C SER A 73 -15.42 -12.31 19.47
N PHE A 74 -15.87 -13.26 20.29
CA PHE A 74 -17.16 -13.88 20.08
C PHE A 74 -18.25 -13.21 20.91
N ARG A 75 -18.65 -12.00 20.51
CA ARG A 75 -19.97 -11.47 20.87
C ARG A 75 -20.93 -11.87 19.75
N ARG A 76 -21.63 -13.00 19.94
CA ARG A 76 -22.52 -13.62 18.94
C ARG A 76 -23.67 -12.74 18.46
N ASN A 77 -24.01 -11.70 19.21
CA ASN A 77 -25.18 -10.84 18.97
C ASN A 77 -24.75 -9.36 18.98
N LEU A 78 -23.81 -8.97 18.11
CA LEU A 78 -23.53 -7.57 17.85
C LEU A 78 -24.38 -7.11 16.67
N ASP A 79 -25.26 -6.14 16.92
CA ASP A 79 -25.94 -5.41 15.86
C ASP A 79 -24.93 -4.42 15.25
N LEU A 80 -24.28 -4.84 14.17
CA LEU A 80 -23.27 -4.03 13.49
C LEU A 80 -23.97 -3.04 12.54
N PRO A 81 -23.48 -1.78 12.46
CA PRO A 81 -24.08 -0.80 11.57
C PRO A 81 -23.89 -1.20 10.11
N LYS A 82 -24.84 -0.80 9.25
CA LYS A 82 -24.75 -1.02 7.79
C LYS A 82 -23.56 -0.30 7.15
N SER A 83 -23.07 0.75 7.78
CA SER A 83 -21.92 1.56 7.35
C SER A 83 -21.10 1.98 8.57
N PHE A 84 -19.77 1.94 8.45
CA PHE A 84 -18.85 2.33 9.49
C PHE A 84 -17.65 3.05 8.89
N ASP A 85 -17.31 4.21 9.43
CA ASP A 85 -16.09 4.95 9.09
C ASP A 85 -15.36 5.34 10.38
N ALA A 86 -14.12 4.88 10.53
CA ALA A 86 -13.31 5.16 11.72
C ALA A 86 -13.10 6.67 11.95
N ARG A 87 -13.09 7.48 10.88
CA ARG A 87 -12.91 8.93 10.94
C ARG A 87 -14.09 9.61 11.64
N ASP A 88 -15.29 9.09 11.45
CA ASP A 88 -16.52 9.63 12.05
C ASP A 88 -16.66 9.20 13.52
N HIS A 89 -16.17 8.00 13.86
CA HIS A 89 -16.26 7.46 15.22
C HIS A 89 -15.17 7.95 16.17
N TRP A 90 -13.99 8.29 15.65
CA TRP A 90 -12.88 8.83 16.43
C TRP A 90 -12.36 10.14 15.81
N PRO A 91 -13.21 11.18 15.72
CA PRO A 91 -12.85 12.43 15.06
C PRO A 91 -11.71 13.18 15.77
N ASN A 92 -11.53 12.91 17.07
CA ASN A 92 -10.45 13.48 17.85
C ASN A 92 -9.08 12.82 17.57
N CYS A 93 -9.03 11.68 16.87
CA CYS A 93 -7.80 10.99 16.50
C CYS A 93 -7.27 11.50 15.16
N LYS A 94 -6.37 12.48 15.22
CA LYS A 94 -5.93 13.27 14.05
C LYS A 94 -5.24 12.46 12.94
N TYR A 95 -4.72 11.28 13.25
CA TYR A 95 -4.00 10.44 12.29
C TYR A 95 -4.86 9.41 11.56
N ILE A 96 -6.08 9.13 12.01
CA ILE A 96 -7.00 8.24 11.28
C ILE A 96 -7.29 8.75 9.85
N PRO A 97 -7.51 10.06 9.59
CA PRO A 97 -7.65 10.56 8.22
C PRO A 97 -6.32 10.82 7.51
N PHE A 98 -5.17 10.61 8.16
CA PHE A 98 -3.86 10.94 7.61
C PHE A 98 -3.33 9.82 6.70
N ILE A 99 -2.99 10.16 5.46
CA ILE A 99 -2.46 9.22 4.48
C ILE A 99 -0.93 9.31 4.45
N ARG A 100 -0.26 8.23 4.85
CA ARG A 100 1.21 8.10 4.79
C ARG A 100 1.67 7.80 3.37
N ASP A 101 2.90 8.22 3.03
CA ASP A 101 3.54 7.93 1.75
C ASP A 101 4.80 7.08 1.98
N GLN A 102 4.78 5.83 1.50
CA GLN A 102 5.93 4.91 1.59
C GLN A 102 7.08 5.27 0.62
N SER A 103 6.93 6.31 -0.19
CA SER A 103 7.87 6.72 -1.23
C SER A 103 8.11 5.60 -2.26
N ASN A 104 9.32 5.50 -2.81
CA ASN A 104 9.75 4.45 -3.72
C ASN A 104 10.44 3.28 -2.99
N CYS A 105 9.84 2.84 -1.87
CA CYS A 105 10.32 1.74 -1.06
C CYS A 105 9.21 0.69 -0.91
N GLY A 106 9.56 -0.60 -0.85
CA GLY A 106 8.65 -1.71 -0.52
C GLY A 106 8.26 -1.75 0.96
N SER A 107 8.08 -0.61 1.60
CA SER A 107 7.85 -0.50 3.04
C SER A 107 6.38 -0.52 3.45
N CYS A 108 5.46 -0.90 2.55
CA CYS A 108 4.01 -0.90 2.82
C CYS A 108 3.63 -1.69 4.07
N TRP A 109 4.30 -2.81 4.35
CA TRP A 109 4.09 -3.62 5.56
C TRP A 109 4.42 -2.84 6.85
N ALA A 110 5.52 -2.07 6.87
CA ALA A 110 5.93 -1.25 8.00
C ALA A 110 5.06 0.00 8.14
N VAL A 111 4.79 0.69 7.02
CA VAL A 111 3.98 1.92 6.98
C VAL A 111 2.55 1.65 7.42
N SER A 112 1.92 0.59 6.91
CA SER A 112 0.55 0.22 7.31
C SER A 112 0.49 -0.18 8.79
N THR A 113 1.45 -0.95 9.28
CA THR A 113 1.53 -1.37 10.68
C THR A 113 1.69 -0.17 11.62
N ALA A 114 2.65 0.71 11.36
CA ALA A 114 2.88 1.92 12.16
C ALA A 114 1.67 2.88 12.12
N SER A 115 0.98 2.97 10.98
CA SER A 115 -0.29 3.72 10.86
C SER A 115 -1.36 3.16 11.79
N VAL A 116 -1.62 1.85 11.75
CA VAL A 116 -2.64 1.22 12.61
C VAL A 116 -2.27 1.29 14.08
N MET A 117 -0.99 1.12 14.43
CA MET A 117 -0.52 1.27 15.82
C MET A 117 -0.77 2.70 16.32
N THR A 118 -0.51 3.71 15.48
CA THR A 118 -0.75 5.13 15.79
C THR A 118 -2.24 5.37 16.08
N ASP A 119 -3.11 4.87 15.21
CA ASP A 119 -4.56 5.04 15.36
C ASP A 119 -5.08 4.34 16.61
N ARG A 120 -4.64 3.09 16.84
CA ARG A 120 -5.07 2.30 18.00
C ARG A 120 -4.62 2.88 19.32
N HIS A 121 -3.45 3.51 19.37
CA HIS A 121 -2.99 4.20 20.57
C HIS A 121 -3.93 5.36 20.94
N CYS A 122 -4.34 6.14 19.94
CA CYS A 122 -5.31 7.20 20.13
C CYS A 122 -6.68 6.67 20.60
N ILE A 123 -7.19 5.62 19.95
CA ILE A 123 -8.46 5.00 20.32
C ILE A 123 -8.42 4.48 21.76
N ALA A 124 -7.35 3.77 22.13
CA ALA A 124 -7.18 3.22 23.46
C ALA A 124 -7.01 4.31 24.54
N SER A 125 -6.37 5.43 24.20
CA SER A 125 -6.20 6.58 25.10
C SER A 125 -7.42 7.48 25.18
N SER A 126 -8.48 7.20 24.40
CA SER A 126 -9.64 8.09 24.21
C SER A 126 -9.25 9.49 23.73
N GLY A 127 -8.28 9.55 22.81
CA GLY A 127 -7.80 10.81 22.22
C GLY A 127 -6.75 11.57 23.02
N ARG A 128 -6.42 11.13 24.24
CA ARG A 128 -5.48 11.83 25.13
C ARG A 128 -4.02 11.77 24.68
N ASP A 129 -3.65 10.67 24.03
CA ASP A 129 -2.29 10.47 23.52
C ASP A 129 -2.35 9.98 22.08
N GLN A 130 -1.58 10.63 21.21
CA GLN A 130 -1.62 10.47 19.75
C GLN A 130 -0.19 10.55 19.18
N PRO A 131 0.70 9.60 19.53
CA PRO A 131 2.05 9.57 19.02
C PRO A 131 2.03 9.24 17.53
N TYR A 132 2.92 9.86 16.76
CA TYR A 132 3.20 9.38 15.41
C TYR A 132 4.22 8.25 15.51
N ILE A 133 3.77 7.00 15.40
CA ILE A 133 4.69 5.85 15.46
C ILE A 133 5.51 5.80 14.17
N SER A 134 6.83 5.66 14.33
CA SER A 134 7.80 5.72 13.24
C SER A 134 7.75 4.46 12.38
N ASP A 135 7.29 4.63 11.14
CA ASP A 135 7.36 3.61 10.09
C ASP A 135 8.82 3.23 9.73
N GLU A 136 9.74 4.21 9.74
CA GLU A 136 11.16 3.99 9.50
C GLU A 136 11.82 3.11 10.57
N TYR A 137 11.42 3.27 11.84
CA TYR A 137 11.96 2.43 12.91
C TYR A 137 11.48 0.98 12.76
N VAL A 138 10.20 0.76 12.45
CA VAL A 138 9.66 -0.57 12.17
C VAL A 138 10.40 -1.20 10.97
N LEU A 139 10.61 -0.42 9.91
CA LEU A 139 11.30 -0.85 8.70
C LEU A 139 12.77 -1.24 8.94
N SER A 140 13.51 -0.42 9.69
CA SER A 140 14.98 -0.53 9.80
C SER A 140 15.46 -1.35 10.99
N CYS A 141 14.67 -1.45 12.08
CA CYS A 141 15.12 -2.05 13.34
C CYS A 141 14.46 -3.39 13.68
N CYS A 142 13.40 -3.81 12.98
CA CYS A 142 12.78 -5.11 13.29
C CYS A 142 13.70 -6.30 12.95
N GLY A 143 14.65 -6.11 12.02
CA GLY A 143 15.62 -7.14 11.65
C GLY A 143 14.93 -8.40 11.10
N PRO A 144 15.42 -9.61 11.43
CA PRO A 144 14.89 -10.86 10.87
C PRO A 144 13.50 -11.23 11.38
N GLU A 145 12.99 -10.58 12.44
CA GLU A 145 11.72 -10.95 13.09
C GLU A 145 10.48 -10.53 12.29
N CYS A 146 10.55 -9.45 11.50
CA CYS A 146 9.44 -8.97 10.69
C CYS A 146 9.40 -9.56 9.26
N GLY A 147 10.25 -10.54 8.94
CA GLY A 147 10.33 -11.09 7.58
C GLY A 147 10.75 -10.03 6.54
N ARG A 148 10.50 -10.31 5.25
CA ARG A 148 10.58 -9.28 4.19
C ARG A 148 9.27 -8.47 4.15
N GLY A 149 8.71 -8.19 5.33
CA GLY A 149 7.27 -8.02 5.54
C GLY A 149 6.61 -9.30 6.01
#